data_AF-A0A0B2SJN1-F1
#
_entry.id   AF-A0A0B2SJN1-F1
#
_cell.length_a   1.000
_cell.length_b   1.000
_cell.length_c   1.000
_cell.angle_alpha   90.00
_cell.angle_beta   90.00
_cell.angle_gamma   90.00
#
_symmetry.space_group_name_H-M   'P 1'
#
loop_
_entity.id
_entity.type
_entity.pdbx_description
1 polymer ?
#
loop_
_entity_poly.entity_id
_entity_poly.type
_entity_poly.pdbx_seq_one_letter_code
_entity_poly.pdbx_strand_id
1 'polypeptide(L)'
;LLGAQDVWDIVENGFEEQDEASLSQGVKETLKESRKRDKKALFLIYQSVDEDTFEKISNATTAKEAWDKLQTCNKGVEQVKKIRLQTLRGDFERLFMEESESISDYFSRVLAV
;
A
#
# COMPACT_ATOMS: atom_id res chain seq x y z
N LEU A 1 -9.74 11.48 -7.30
CA LEU A 1 -10.81 11.35 -6.27
C LEU A 1 -10.56 12.27 -5.07
N LEU A 2 -9.51 12.04 -4.28
CA LEU A 2 -9.24 12.79 -3.03
C LEU A 2 -8.99 14.29 -3.22
N GLY A 3 -8.23 14.69 -4.24
CA GLY A 3 -8.01 16.11 -4.56
C GLY A 3 -9.29 16.83 -4.99
N ALA A 4 -10.15 16.17 -5.77
CA ALA A 4 -11.44 16.72 -6.17
C ALA A 4 -12.45 16.84 -5.00
N GLN A 5 -12.20 16.13 -3.90
CA GLN A 5 -13.02 16.16 -2.69
C GLN A 5 -12.45 17.07 -1.60
N ASP A 6 -11.33 17.75 -1.91
CA ASP A 6 -10.57 18.63 -1.01
C ASP A 6 -10.19 17.97 0.32
N VAL A 7 -9.68 16.74 0.25
CA VAL A 7 -9.25 15.96 1.41
C VAL A 7 -7.81 15.45 1.33
N TRP A 8 -7.08 15.77 0.25
CA TRP A 8 -5.72 15.28 0.04
C TRP A 8 -4.77 15.72 1.15
N ASP A 9 -4.85 16.97 1.59
CA ASP A 9 -3.99 17.53 2.63
C ASP A 9 -4.06 16.72 3.95
N ILE A 10 -5.27 16.32 4.38
CA ILE A 10 -5.43 15.47 5.57
C ILE A 10 -4.88 14.06 5.37
N VAL A 11 -4.94 13.52 4.15
CA VAL A 11 -4.40 12.18 3.86
C VAL A 11 -2.88 12.21 3.90
N GLU A 12 -2.27 13.28 3.40
CA GLU A 12 -0.82 13.43 3.31
C GLU A 12 -0.20 13.83 4.66
N ASN A 13 -0.79 14.80 5.33
CA ASN A 13 -0.22 15.43 6.54
C ASN A 13 -0.88 14.98 7.84
N GLY A 14 -2.07 14.38 7.78
CA GLY A 14 -2.89 14.10 8.95
C GLY A 14 -3.52 15.35 9.54
N PHE A 15 -4.06 15.21 10.75
CA PHE A 15 -4.49 16.33 11.57
C PHE A 15 -4.08 16.07 13.02
N GLU A 16 -3.95 17.15 13.80
CA GLU A 16 -3.54 17.06 15.19
C GLU A 16 -4.78 16.97 16.10
N GLU A 17 -4.84 15.91 16.90
CA GLU A 17 -5.90 15.73 17.89
C GLU A 17 -5.55 16.53 19.14
N GLN A 18 -6.47 17.37 19.61
CA GLN A 18 -6.24 18.27 20.75
C GLN A 18 -7.36 18.15 21.79
N ASP A 19 -7.01 18.37 23.05
CA ASP A 19 -7.98 18.33 24.15
C ASP A 19 -8.90 19.55 24.10
N GLU A 20 -10.18 19.31 23.82
CA GLU A 20 -11.20 20.35 23.68
C GLU A 20 -11.41 21.15 24.98
N ALA A 21 -11.02 20.64 26.15
CA ALA A 21 -11.24 21.31 27.41
C ALA A 21 -10.53 22.68 27.52
N SER A 22 -9.40 22.86 26.81
CA SER A 22 -8.55 24.05 26.91
C SER A 22 -8.63 24.99 25.69
N LEU A 23 -9.44 24.66 24.68
CA LEU A 23 -9.45 25.37 23.40
C LEU A 23 -10.47 26.51 23.34
N SER A 24 -10.08 27.59 22.65
CA SER A 24 -11.01 28.65 22.27
C SER A 24 -12.04 28.13 21.26
N GLN A 25 -13.20 28.80 21.17
CA GLN A 25 -14.31 28.34 20.33
C GLN A 25 -13.93 28.21 18.84
N GLY A 26 -13.06 29.09 18.31
CA GLY A 26 -12.61 29.02 16.92
C GLY A 26 -11.71 27.81 16.63
N VAL A 27 -10.87 27.42 17.59
CA VAL A 27 -10.00 26.23 17.44
C VAL A 27 -10.82 24.95 17.54
N LYS A 28 -11.87 24.93 18.38
CA LYS A 28 -12.82 23.80 18.46
C LYS A 28 -13.53 23.54 17.14
N GLU A 29 -13.99 24.59 16.46
CA GLU A 29 -14.68 24.45 15.18
C GLU A 29 -13.74 23.89 14.11
N THR A 30 -12.52 24.42 14.06
CA THR A 30 -11.47 23.94 13.14
C THR A 30 -11.15 22.46 13.37
N LEU A 31 -11.02 22.02 14.64
CA LEU A 31 -10.76 20.61 14.97
C LEU A 31 -11.91 19.70 14.52
N LYS A 32 -13.17 20.12 14.72
CA LYS A 32 -14.35 19.37 14.26
C LYS A 32 -14.37 19.24 12.73
N GLU A 33 -14.04 20.31 12.01
CA GLU A 33 -13.94 20.29 10.55
C GLU A 33 -12.84 19.33 10.08
N SER A 34 -11.67 19.36 10.71
CA SER A 34 -10.57 18.43 10.41
C SER A 34 -10.96 16.98 10.65
N ARG A 35 -11.59 16.65 11.80
CA ARG A 35 -12.11 15.30 12.06
C ARG A 35 -13.13 14.85 11.01
N LYS A 36 -14.03 15.74 10.59
CA LYS A 36 -15.02 15.43 9.55
C LYS A 36 -14.35 15.14 8.21
N ARG A 37 -13.37 15.95 7.81
CA ARG A 37 -12.60 15.76 6.57
C ARG A 37 -11.77 14.47 6.64
N ASP A 38 -11.18 14.14 7.79
CA ASP A 38 -10.47 12.87 8.01
C ASP A 38 -11.38 11.66 7.81
N LYS A 39 -12.56 11.63 8.44
CA LYS A 39 -13.51 10.50 8.26
C LYS A 39 -14.03 10.40 6.82
N LYS A 40 -14.26 11.53 6.16
CA LYS A 40 -14.60 11.55 4.72
C LYS A 40 -13.46 10.94 3.89
N ALA A 41 -12.22 11.32 4.15
CA ALA A 41 -11.06 10.81 3.43
C ALA A 41 -10.85 9.32 3.66
N LEU A 42 -10.93 8.86 4.92
CA LEU A 42 -10.81 7.45 5.29
C LEU A 42 -11.87 6.59 4.58
N PHE A 43 -13.12 7.06 4.57
CA PHE A 43 -14.19 6.38 3.84
C PHE A 43 -13.88 6.28 2.34
N LEU A 44 -13.42 7.36 1.71
CA LEU A 44 -13.06 7.34 0.29
C LEU A 44 -11.91 6.36 0.00
N ILE A 45 -10.92 6.26 0.91
CA ILE A 45 -9.84 5.27 0.81
C ILE A 45 -10.43 3.85 0.84
N TYR A 46 -11.28 3.54 1.83
CA TYR A 46 -11.92 2.22 1.95
C TYR A 46 -12.76 1.84 0.74
N GLN A 47 -13.47 2.79 0.13
CA GLN A 47 -14.25 2.53 -1.09
C GLN A 47 -13.39 2.35 -2.35
N SER A 48 -12.12 2.75 -2.32
CA SER A 48 -11.24 2.72 -3.48
C SER A 48 -10.34 1.49 -3.57
N VAL A 49 -10.32 0.65 -2.55
CA VAL A 49 -9.46 -0.54 -2.45
C VAL A 49 -10.28 -1.82 -2.58
N ASP A 50 -9.63 -2.90 -3.01
CA ASP A 50 -10.19 -4.25 -2.99
C ASP A 50 -10.29 -4.82 -1.56
N GLU A 51 -10.96 -5.96 -1.40
CA GLU A 51 -11.23 -6.61 -0.10
C GLU A 51 -9.94 -7.01 0.63
N ASP A 52 -8.97 -7.64 -0.06
CA ASP A 52 -7.69 -8.06 0.53
C ASP A 52 -6.87 -6.85 1.03
N THR A 53 -6.92 -5.75 0.28
CA THR A 53 -6.27 -4.50 0.65
C THR A 53 -7.01 -3.82 1.80
N PHE A 54 -8.34 -3.83 1.78
CA PHE A 54 -9.19 -3.29 2.85
C PHE A 54 -8.89 -3.97 4.18
N GLU A 55 -8.80 -5.30 4.24
CA GLU A 55 -8.51 -6.03 5.48
C GLU A 55 -7.22 -5.53 6.15
N LYS A 56 -6.18 -5.26 5.36
CA LYS A 56 -4.87 -4.77 5.85
C LYS A 56 -4.93 -3.38 6.47
N ILE A 57 -5.89 -2.55 6.04
CA ILE A 57 -6.04 -1.17 6.51
C ILE A 57 -7.28 -0.94 7.39
N SER A 58 -8.13 -1.96 7.58
CA SER A 58 -9.40 -1.88 8.31
C SER A 58 -9.27 -1.35 9.74
N ASN A 59 -8.15 -1.62 10.40
CA ASN A 59 -7.84 -1.15 11.76
C ASN A 59 -7.34 0.31 11.80
N ALA A 60 -7.21 0.99 10.66
CA ALA A 60 -6.81 2.38 10.63
C ALA A 60 -7.91 3.29 11.17
N THR A 61 -7.51 4.19 12.07
CA THR A 61 -8.41 5.12 12.73
C THR A 61 -8.48 6.47 12.03
N THR A 62 -7.46 6.81 11.23
CA THR A 62 -7.35 8.06 10.47
C THR A 62 -7.03 7.77 9.00
N ALA A 63 -7.35 8.72 8.12
CA ALA A 63 -7.02 8.62 6.70
C ALA A 63 -5.51 8.56 6.46
N LYS A 64 -4.74 9.31 7.27
CA LYS A 64 -3.27 9.30 7.25
C LYS A 64 -2.70 7.92 7.59
N GLU A 65 -3.20 7.30 8.66
CA GLU A 65 -2.77 5.97 9.07
C GLU A 65 -3.09 4.92 7.99
N ALA A 66 -4.29 4.98 7.39
CA ALA A 66 -4.66 4.10 6.28
C ALA A 66 -3.72 4.28 5.09
N TRP A 67 -3.41 5.52 4.71
CA TRP A 67 -2.50 5.85 3.62
C TRP A 67 -1.07 5.36 3.86
N ASP A 68 -0.52 5.57 5.06
CA ASP A 68 0.84 5.12 5.40
C ASP A 68 0.95 3.59 5.39
N LYS A 69 -0.11 2.88 5.82
CA LYS A 69 -0.19 1.41 5.70
C LYS A 69 -0.22 0.97 4.24
N LEU A 70 -1.03 1.61 3.39
CA LEU A 70 -1.08 1.31 1.96
C LEU A 70 0.29 1.49 1.28
N GLN A 71 0.98 2.60 1.58
CA GLN A 71 2.32 2.85 1.07
C GLN A 71 3.30 1.76 1.49
N THR A 72 3.22 1.31 2.74
CA THR A 72 4.09 0.25 3.29
C THR A 72 3.82 -1.10 2.63
N CYS A 73 2.54 -1.48 2.48
CA CYS A 73 2.15 -2.71 1.79
C CYS A 73 2.66 -2.72 0.34
N ASN A 74 2.48 -1.61 -0.39
CA ASN A 74 2.89 -1.54 -1.79
C ASN A 74 4.42 -1.59 -1.96
N LYS A 75 5.19 -0.97 -1.05
CA LYS A 75 6.66 -1.12 -1.01
C LYS A 75 7.08 -2.58 -0.79
N GLY A 76 6.41 -3.30 0.10
CA GLY A 76 6.64 -4.73 0.32
C GLY A 76 6.38 -5.57 -0.93
N VAL A 77 5.30 -5.27 -1.66
CA VAL A 77 4.96 -5.94 -2.94
C VAL A 77 6.08 -5.74 -3.97
N GLU A 78 6.58 -4.51 -4.14
CA GLU A 78 7.68 -4.24 -5.08
C GLU A 78 8.99 -4.95 -4.68
N GLN A 79 9.29 -5.03 -3.39
CA GLN A 79 10.45 -5.78 -2.90
C GLN A 79 10.34 -7.27 -3.21
N VAL A 80 9.16 -7.88 -3.01
CA VAL A 80 8.91 -9.30 -3.31
C VAL A 80 9.03 -9.56 -4.81
N LYS A 81 8.45 -8.69 -5.67
CA LYS A 81 8.60 -8.78 -7.12
C LYS A 81 10.08 -8.74 -7.54
N LYS A 82 10.85 -7.82 -6.96
CA LYS A 82 12.29 -7.69 -7.24
C LYS A 82 13.06 -8.95 -6.85
N ILE A 83 12.81 -9.51 -5.67
CA ILE A 83 13.46 -10.75 -5.22
C ILE A 83 13.13 -11.89 -6.19
N ARG A 84 11.85 -12.07 -6.54
CA ARG A 84 11.43 -13.14 -7.46
C ARG A 84 12.07 -12.99 -8.85
N LEU A 85 12.17 -11.77 -9.36
CA LEU A 85 12.87 -11.50 -10.62
C LEU A 85 14.36 -11.85 -10.55
N GLN A 86 15.04 -11.54 -9.44
CA GLN A 86 16.44 -11.90 -9.26
C GLN A 86 16.64 -13.42 -9.18
N THR A 87 15.73 -14.15 -8.50
CA THR A 87 15.76 -15.61 -8.48
C THR A 87 15.62 -16.19 -9.88
N LEU A 88 14.58 -15.79 -10.63
CA LEU A 88 14.35 -16.24 -12.00
C LEU A 88 15.53 -15.96 -12.92
N ARG A 89 16.14 -14.78 -12.79
CA ARG A 89 17.36 -14.43 -13.53
C ARG A 89 18.51 -15.37 -13.20
N GLY A 90 18.75 -15.65 -11.92
CA GLY A 90 19.79 -16.57 -11.50
C GLY A 90 19.56 -18.01 -11.98
N ASP A 91 18.31 -18.47 -11.99
CA ASP A 91 17.95 -19.79 -12.51
C ASP A 91 18.16 -19.85 -14.03
N PHE A 92 17.77 -18.79 -14.76
CA PHE A 92 18.02 -18.66 -16.19
C PHE A 92 19.52 -18.61 -16.53
N GLU A 93 20.32 -17.84 -15.80
CA GLU A 93 21.78 -17.77 -16.00
C GLU A 93 22.50 -19.10 -15.73
N ARG A 94 21.88 -20.00 -14.95
CA ARG A 94 22.36 -21.37 -14.70
C ARG A 94 21.82 -22.39 -15.70
N LEU A 95 20.98 -22.00 -16.65
CA LEU A 95 20.50 -22.91 -17.70
C LEU A 95 21.62 -23.15 -18.71
N PHE A 96 22.29 -24.28 -18.58
CA PHE A 96 23.07 -24.89 -19.63
C PHE A 96 22.71 -26.37 -19.73
N MET A 97 22.82 -26.91 -20.95
CA MET A 97 22.59 -28.32 -21.21
C MET A 97 23.81 -29.11 -20.77
N GLU A 98 23.61 -30.13 -19.93
CA GLU A 98 24.68 -31.01 -19.49
C GLU A 98 25.04 -32.02 -20.58
N GLU A 99 26.28 -32.50 -20.62
CA GLU A 99 26.72 -33.49 -21.63
C GLU A 99 25.93 -34.81 -21.57
N SER A 100 25.43 -35.17 -20.39
CA SER A 100 24.62 -36.38 -20.15
C SER A 100 23.12 -36.17 -20.32
N GLU A 101 22.68 -34.94 -20.59
CA GLU A 101 21.27 -34.58 -20.67
C GLU A 101 20.73 -34.75 -22.09
N SER A 102 19.48 -35.23 -22.24
CA SER A 102 18.83 -35.25 -23.55
C SER A 102 18.22 -33.89 -23.89
N ILE A 103 18.07 -33.59 -25.18
CA ILE A 103 17.45 -32.34 -25.64
C ILE A 103 16.04 -32.16 -25.06
N SER A 104 15.28 -33.25 -24.92
CA SER A 104 13.94 -33.24 -24.36
C SER A 104 13.92 -32.86 -22.88
N ASP A 105 14.88 -33.38 -22.11
CA ASP A 105 15.00 -33.08 -20.68
C ASP A 105 15.42 -31.63 -20.47
N TYR A 106 16.40 -31.16 -21.25
CA TYR A 106 16.83 -29.76 -21.23
C TYR A 106 15.69 -28.81 -21.56
N PHE A 107 14.95 -29.08 -22.64
CA PHE A 107 13.81 -28.28 -23.05
C PHE A 107 12.72 -28.24 -21.97
N SER A 108 12.47 -29.36 -21.30
CA SER A 108 11.52 -29.44 -20.19
C SER A 108 11.97 -28.60 -18.98
N ARG A 109 13.27 -28.57 -18.66
CA ARG A 109 13.81 -27.71 -17.59
C ARG A 109 13.70 -26.23 -17.93
N VAL A 110 14.03 -25.85 -19.17
CA VAL A 110 13.93 -24.46 -19.64
C VAL A 110 12.50 -23.95 -19.55
N LEU A 111 11.50 -24.78 -19.87
CA LEU A 111 10.08 -24.42 -19.76
C LEU A 111 9.56 -24.30 -18.32
N ALA A 112 10.29 -24.82 -17.34
CA ALA A 112 9.91 -24.79 -15.93
C ALA A 112 10.40 -23.54 -15.18
N VAL A 113 11.22 -22.70 -15.84
CA VAL A 113 11.72 -21.41 -15.32
C VAL A 113 10.82 -20.27 -15.78
#